data_AF-B5EWA0-F1
#
_entry.id   AF-B5EWA0-F1
#
_cell.length_a   1.000
_cell.length_b   1.000
_cell.length_c   1.000
_cell.angle_alpha   90.00
_cell.angle_beta   90.00
_cell.angle_gamma   90.00
#
_symmetry.space_group_name_H-M   'P 1'
#
loop_
_entity.id
_entity.type
_entity.pdbx_description
1 polymer ?
#
loop_
_entity_poly.entity_id
_entity_poly.type
_entity_poly.pdbx_seq_one_letter_code
_entity_poly.pdbx_strand_id
1 'polypeptide(L)' 'MILNNWSPPCCPSCHANEMEHKLFSPVPSSDEFRTKNGWYCSSCFAGPYTLGGFTESDAARFSLLLLNKNT' A
#
# COMPACT_ATOMS: atom_id res chain seq x y z
N MET A 1 6.02 -15.63 6.17
CA MET A 1 6.37 -14.45 6.99
C MET A 1 5.10 -14.03 7.72
N ILE A 2 5.05 -14.18 9.03
CA ILE A 2 3.86 -13.80 9.81
C ILE A 2 3.97 -12.28 10.03
N LEU A 3 3.05 -11.50 9.46
CA LEU A 3 2.93 -10.05 9.66
C LEU A 3 2.47 -9.78 11.10
N ASN A 4 3.35 -10.01 12.06
CA ASN A 4 3.08 -9.71 13.46
C ASN A 4 3.25 -8.20 13.67
N ASN A 5 2.14 -7.52 13.95
CA ASN A 5 2.09 -6.19 14.57
C ASN A 5 2.52 -4.97 13.73
N TRP A 6 2.20 -4.94 12.43
CA TRP A 6 2.22 -3.67 11.72
C TRP A 6 0.85 -2.97 11.84
N SER A 7 0.74 -2.00 12.75
CA SER A 7 -0.35 -1.03 12.73
C SER A 7 0.06 0.14 11.85
N PRO A 8 -0.72 0.53 10.84
CA PRO A 8 -0.39 1.69 10.03
C PRO A 8 -0.23 2.93 10.92
N PRO A 9 0.78 3.78 10.67
CA PRO A 9 0.87 5.05 11.36
C PRO A 9 -0.33 5.93 11.00
N CYS A 10 -0.66 6.88 11.88
CA CYS A 10 -1.74 7.84 11.66
C CYS A 10 -1.51 8.62 10.35
N CYS A 11 -2.60 9.06 9.72
CA CYS A 11 -2.54 9.93 8.56
C CYS A 11 -1.70 11.19 8.85
N PRO A 12 -0.69 11.54 8.04
CA PRO A 12 0.11 12.75 8.23
C PRO A 12 -0.69 14.06 8.13
N SER A 13 -1.85 14.04 7.46
CA SER A 13 -2.66 15.25 7.23
C SER A 13 -3.76 15.46 8.27
N CYS A 14 -4.49 14.41 8.67
CA CYS A 14 -5.61 14.52 9.60
C CYS A 14 -5.42 13.75 10.91
N HIS A 15 -4.30 13.03 11.07
CA HIS A 15 -3.98 12.16 12.21
C HIS A 15 -5.00 11.05 12.50
N ALA A 16 -5.90 10.74 11.57
CA ALA A 16 -6.79 9.60 11.69
C ALA A 16 -6.02 8.28 11.58
N ASN A 17 -6.51 7.24 12.27
CA ASN A 17 -5.94 5.89 12.21
C ASN A 17 -6.46 5.05 11.03
N GLU A 18 -7.22 5.68 10.13
CA GLU A 18 -7.87 5.03 9.00
C GLU A 18 -6.98 5.11 7.76
N MET A 19 -5.84 4.42 7.80
CA MET A 19 -4.89 4.35 6.69
C MET A 19 -4.96 2.99 6.01
N GLU A 20 -5.12 2.99 4.69
CA GLU A 20 -5.21 1.81 3.84
C GLU A 20 -4.13 1.84 2.76
N HIS A 21 -3.50 0.69 2.48
CA HIS A 21 -2.58 0.57 1.34
C HIS A 21 -3.35 0.21 0.09
N LYS A 22 -3.16 0.98 -0.98
CA LYS A 22 -3.76 0.74 -2.29
C LYS A 22 -2.66 0.38 -3.27
N LEU A 23 -2.73 -0.83 -3.81
CA LEU A 23 -1.91 -1.26 -4.93
C LEU A 23 -2.74 -1.18 -6.22
N PHE A 24 -2.58 -0.10 -6.97
CA PHE A 24 -3.27 0.11 -8.25
C PHE A 24 -2.66 -0.72 -9.37
N SER A 25 -1.34 -0.92 -9.37
CA SER A 25 -0.67 -1.77 -10.34
C SER A 25 0.44 -2.57 -9.66
N PRO A 26 0.56 -3.89 -9.93
CA PRO A 26 1.69 -4.68 -9.49
C PRO A 26 2.91 -4.57 -10.43
N VAL A 27 2.81 -3.81 -11.53
CA VAL A 27 3.86 -3.74 -12.58
C VAL A 27 4.78 -2.54 -12.32
N PRO A 28 6.06 -2.74 -11.93
CA PRO A 28 6.95 -1.64 -11.55
C PRO A 28 7.19 -0.59 -12.64
N SER A 29 7.09 -0.99 -13.92
CA SER A 29 7.26 -0.09 -15.06
C SER A 29 6.01 0.76 -15.35
N SER A 30 4.85 0.46 -14.76
CA SER A 30 3.64 1.26 -14.97
C SER A 30 3.72 2.61 -14.24
N ASP A 31 3.01 3.61 -14.77
CA ASP A 31 2.93 4.93 -14.13
C ASP A 31 2.11 4.87 -12.84
N GLU A 32 1.08 4.03 -12.79
CA GLU A 32 0.27 3.79 -11.62
C GLU A 32 1.09 3.22 -10.47
N PHE A 33 2.01 2.30 -10.75
CA PHE A 33 2.90 1.76 -9.71
C PHE A 33 3.75 2.85 -9.07
N ARG A 34 4.25 3.77 -9.89
CA ARG A 34 5.17 4.83 -9.46
C ARG A 34 4.48 6.02 -8.80
N THR A 35 3.22 6.29 -9.16
CA THR A 35 2.52 7.52 -8.77
C THR A 35 1.26 7.31 -7.93
N LYS A 36 0.66 6.12 -7.96
CA LYS A 36 -0.62 5.84 -7.28
C LYS A 36 -0.52 4.77 -6.21
N ASN A 37 0.45 3.87 -6.26
CA ASN A 37 0.60 2.89 -5.19
C ASN A 37 1.09 3.56 -3.90
N GLY A 38 0.52 3.14 -2.77
CA GLY A 38 0.92 3.62 -1.46
C GLY A 38 -0.23 3.67 -0.46
N TRP A 39 0.00 4.38 0.63
CA TRP A 39 -0.97 4.54 1.71
C TRP A 39 -1.87 5.74 1.49
N TYR A 40 -3.17 5.53 1.64
CA TYR A 40 -4.20 6.55 1.57
C TYR A 40 -4.96 6.61 2.89
N CYS A 41 -5.38 7.80 3.28
CA CYS A 41 -6.30 7.96 4.39
C CYS A 41 -7.74 7.80 3.92
N SER A 42 -8.51 6.91 4.54
CA SER A 42 -9.93 6.76 4.24
C SER A 42 -10.77 7.93 4.77
N SER A 43 -10.31 8.65 5.80
CA SER A 43 -11.07 9.78 6.36
C SER A 43 -10.93 11.07 5.53
N CYS A 44 -9.72 11.40 5.08
CA CYS A 44 -9.44 12.66 4.36
C CYS A 44 -9.01 12.48 2.91
N PHE A 45 -8.91 11.23 2.43
CA PHE A 45 -8.51 10.87 1.06
C PHE A 45 -7.11 11.34 0.64
N ALA A 46 -6.27 11.74 1.59
CA ALA A 46 -4.90 12.15 1.33
C ALA A 46 -4.00 10.94 1.05
N GLY A 47 -3.07 11.09 0.10
CA GLY A 47 -2.12 10.06 -0.34
C GLY A 47 -1.70 10.27 -1.81
N PRO A 48 -0.83 9.40 -2.36
CA PRO A 48 -0.21 8.25 -1.70
C PRO A 48 0.96 8.65 -0.79
N TYR A 49 1.04 8.02 0.38
CA TYR A 49 2.19 8.10 1.27
C TYR A 49 2.98 6.79 1.27
N THR A 50 4.30 6.88 1.43
CA THR A 50 5.15 5.73 1.75
C THR A 50 5.25 5.59 3.26
N LEU A 51 4.49 4.68 3.86
CA LEU A 51 4.46 4.48 5.32
C LEU A 51 4.96 3.08 5.67
N GLY A 52 6.02 3.03 6.47
CA GLY A 52 6.65 1.79 6.93
C GLY A 52 7.92 1.39 6.17
N GLY A 53 8.56 0.31 6.65
CA GLY A 53 9.74 -0.28 6.01
C GLY A 53 9.40 -1.30 4.91
N PHE A 54 8.13 -1.43 4.54
CA PHE A 54 7.69 -2.28 3.43
C PHE A 54 7.78 -1.49 2.13
N THR A 55 8.41 -2.08 1.11
CA THR A 55 8.53 -1.44 -0.20
C THR A 55 7.31 -1.76 -1.08
N GLU A 56 7.02 -0.89 -2.04
CA GLU A 56 6.00 -1.18 -3.06
C GLU A 56 6.31 -2.47 -3.85
N SER A 57 7.60 -2.82 -3.98
CA SER A 57 8.04 -4.10 -4.56
C SER A 57 7.56 -5.31 -3.75
N ASP A 58 7.55 -5.21 -2.42
CA ASP A 58 7.05 -6.28 -1.54
C ASP A 58 5.52 -6.41 -1.64
N ALA A 59 4.81 -5.27 -1.66
CA ALA A 59 3.37 -5.23 -1.86
C ALA A 59 2.97 -5.82 -3.23
N ALA A 60 3.70 -5.49 -4.29
CA ALA A 60 3.45 -6.02 -5.62
C ALA A 60 3.74 -7.52 -5.76
N ARG A 61 4.84 -8.02 -5.16
CA ARG A 61 5.11 -9.45 -5.08
C ARG A 61 3.98 -10.20 -4.39
N PHE A 62 3.46 -9.64 -3.30
CA PHE A 62 2.33 -10.22 -2.59
C PHE A 62 1.07 -10.28 -3.45
N SER A 63 0.70 -9.19 -4.14
CA SER A 63 -0.47 -9.17 -5.02
C SER A 63 -0.33 -10.10 -6.23
N LEU A 64 0.87 -10.20 -6.83
CA LEU A 64 1.12 -11.17 -7.91
C LEU A 64 0.94 -12.61 -7.43
N LEU A 65 1.37 -12.93 -6.21
CA LEU A 65 1.14 -14.25 -5.61
C LEU A 65 -0.35 -14.54 -5.38
N LEU A 66 -1.15 -13.53 -5.02
CA LEU A 66 -2.60 -13.68 -4.86
C LEU A 66 -3.30 -13.88 -6.20
N LEU A 67 -2.94 -13.11 -7.23
CA LEU A 67 -3.50 -13.23 -8.57
C LEU A 67 -3.23 -14.60 -9.20
N ASN A 68 -1.99 -15.11 -9.05
CA ASN A 68 -1.58 -16.40 -9.62
C ASN A 68 -2.04 -17.62 -8.80
N LYS A 69 -2.67 -17.43 -7.63
CA LYS A 69 -3.27 -18.52 -6.84
C LYS A 69 -4.73 -18.82 -7.22
N ASN A 70 -5.34 -18.02 -8.08
CA ASN A 70 -6.71 -18.18 -8.55
C ASN A 70 -6.82 -18.82 -9.96
N THR A 71 -5.73 -19.39 -10.48
CA THR A 71 -5.69 -20.23 -11.69
C THR A 71 -5.29 -21.65 -11.32
#